data_AF-A0A7N0V5I4-F1
#
_entry.id   AF-A0A7N0V5I4-F1
#
_cell.length_a   1.000
_cell.length_b   1.000
_cell.length_c   1.000
_cell.angle_alpha   90.00
_cell.angle_beta   90.00
_cell.angle_gamma   90.00
#
_symmetry.space_group_name_H-M   'P 1'
#
loop_
_entity.id
_entity.type
_entity.pdbx_description
1 polymer ?
#
loop_
_entity_poly.entity_id
_entity_poly.type
_entity_poly.pdbx_seq_one_letter_code
_entity_poly.pdbx_strand_id
1 'polypeptide(L)'
;MSWNVQSVGLGHVKEFHPDMRKDKGEADVMIRRVIQAYEILSDYSRSEIIESYRECVDPFEEPECEACDLFINETVCIGKGCPQSCVAKAPQAFSFVASTGTARATSQGVSGDYQVQLAVGQCPRSCIHYVTPSQRAILEELLDGILDLPYDTVAEADILYSLIVKANFENNRYRKPKKKPKASTENVDWY
;
A
#
# COMPACT_ATOMS: atom_id res chain seq x y z
N MET A 1 9.90 13.44 28.11
CA MET A 1 9.26 12.36 28.92
C MET A 1 7.99 12.97 29.49
N SER A 2 6.78 12.46 29.38
CA SER A 2 6.26 11.19 28.87
C SER A 2 4.79 11.45 28.55
N TRP A 3 4.28 10.81 27.50
CA TRP A 3 2.85 10.71 27.22
C TRP A 3 2.14 9.98 28.35
N ASN A 4 0.86 10.27 28.60
CA ASN A 4 -0.06 9.24 29.11
C ASN A 4 -1.47 9.43 28.55
N VAL A 5 -1.76 8.66 27.51
CA VAL A 5 -3.06 8.45 26.90
C VAL A 5 -3.75 7.33 27.68
N GLN A 6 -4.53 7.66 28.71
CA GLN A 6 -5.25 6.63 29.48
C GLN A 6 -6.36 7.26 30.34
N SER A 7 -7.44 7.78 29.74
CA SER A 7 -8.66 8.09 30.54
C SER A 7 -9.98 8.31 29.80
N VAL A 8 -10.09 8.16 28.48
CA VAL A 8 -11.36 8.51 27.78
C VAL A 8 -12.32 7.32 27.61
N GLY A 9 -11.91 6.08 27.91
CA GLY A 9 -12.67 4.89 27.53
C GLY A 9 -13.62 4.26 28.58
N LEU A 10 -13.56 4.63 29.87
CA LEU A 10 -14.28 3.88 30.93
C LEU A 10 -15.41 4.64 31.63
N GLY A 11 -15.47 5.97 31.50
CA GLY A 11 -16.54 6.78 32.13
C GLY A 11 -17.90 6.58 31.47
N HIS A 12 -17.94 6.51 30.14
CA HIS A 12 -19.20 6.46 29.39
C HIS A 12 -19.78 5.04 29.27
N VAL A 13 -18.97 3.98 29.34
CA VAL A 13 -19.47 2.60 29.19
C VAL A 13 -20.51 2.24 30.27
N LYS A 14 -20.40 2.84 31.46
CA LYS A 14 -21.39 2.69 32.55
C LYS A 14 -22.73 3.39 32.28
N GLU A 15 -22.75 4.45 31.48
CA GLU A 15 -23.96 5.23 31.15
C GLU A 15 -24.77 4.64 29.98
N PHE A 16 -24.16 3.74 29.20
CA PHE A 16 -24.78 3.11 28.04
C PHE A 16 -25.00 1.60 28.20
N HIS A 17 -24.73 1.04 29.39
CA HIS A 17 -25.04 -0.36 29.66
C HIS A 17 -26.57 -0.58 29.68
N PRO A 18 -27.13 -1.52 28.89
CA PRO A 18 -28.57 -1.71 28.76
C PRO A 18 -29.26 -2.02 30.10
N ASP A 19 -28.54 -2.62 31.07
CA ASP A 19 -29.06 -2.90 32.43
C ASP A 19 -29.25 -1.65 33.31
N MET A 20 -28.69 -0.49 32.93
CA MET A 20 -28.77 0.76 33.70
C MET A 20 -29.78 1.76 33.11
N ARG A 21 -30.24 1.57 31.86
CA ARG A 21 -31.23 2.43 31.22
C ARG A 21 -32.64 1.96 31.56
N LYS A 22 -33.36 2.77 32.36
CA LYS A 22 -34.75 2.50 32.76
C LYS A 22 -35.77 2.74 31.64
N ASP A 23 -35.33 3.25 30.49
CA ASP A 23 -36.19 3.48 29.33
C ASP A 23 -36.11 2.30 28.35
N LYS A 24 -37.16 1.47 28.35
CA LYS A 24 -37.31 0.32 27.44
C LYS A 24 -37.27 0.72 25.96
N GLY A 25 -37.64 1.95 25.61
CA GLY A 25 -37.70 2.41 24.23
C GLY A 25 -36.32 2.58 23.61
N GLU A 26 -35.36 3.12 24.35
CA GLU A 26 -34.00 3.36 23.85
C GLU A 26 -33.12 2.09 23.81
N ALA A 27 -33.31 1.18 24.77
CA ALA A 27 -32.62 -0.12 24.79
C ALA A 27 -33.01 -0.97 23.58
N ASP A 28 -34.28 -0.97 23.21
CA ASP A 28 -34.79 -1.67 22.03
C ASP A 28 -34.22 -1.09 20.71
N VAL A 29 -34.09 0.24 20.61
CA VAL A 29 -33.43 0.90 19.47
C VAL A 29 -31.95 0.50 19.38
N MET A 30 -31.24 0.43 20.51
CA MET A 30 -29.85 -0.02 20.55
C MET A 30 -29.70 -1.49 20.14
N ILE A 31 -30.57 -2.36 20.64
CA ILE A 31 -30.57 -3.79 20.27
C ILE A 31 -30.84 -3.95 18.77
N ARG A 32 -31.82 -3.22 18.21
CA ARG A 32 -32.11 -3.25 16.77
C ARG A 32 -30.93 -2.77 15.93
N ARG A 33 -30.21 -1.73 16.37
CA ARG A 33 -29.00 -1.25 15.68
C ARG A 33 -27.87 -2.27 15.73
N VAL A 34 -27.68 -2.96 16.85
CA VAL A 34 -26.68 -4.03 16.97
C VAL A 34 -27.04 -5.19 16.06
N ILE A 35 -28.31 -5.64 16.05
CA ILE A 35 -28.77 -6.71 15.16
C ILE A 35 -28.54 -6.34 13.69
N GLN A 36 -28.93 -5.13 13.26
CA GLN A 36 -28.66 -4.66 11.89
C GLN A 36 -27.16 -4.62 11.56
N ALA A 37 -26.32 -4.18 12.48
CA ALA A 37 -24.87 -4.19 12.27
C ALA A 37 -24.35 -5.63 12.11
N TYR A 38 -24.86 -6.58 12.89
CA TYR A 38 -24.50 -7.99 12.77
C TYR A 38 -25.03 -8.62 11.47
N GLU A 39 -26.23 -8.27 11.01
CA GLU A 39 -26.78 -8.73 9.72
C GLU A 39 -25.88 -8.28 8.57
N ILE A 40 -25.57 -6.97 8.52
CA ILE A 40 -24.67 -6.39 7.53
C ILE A 40 -23.30 -7.09 7.56
N LEU A 41 -22.74 -7.32 8.75
CA LEU A 41 -21.44 -7.99 8.89
C LEU A 41 -21.48 -9.49 8.61
N SER A 42 -22.63 -10.14 8.80
CA SER A 42 -22.81 -11.57 8.55
C SER A 42 -23.00 -11.90 7.08
N ASP A 43 -23.46 -10.92 6.29
CA ASP A 43 -23.58 -11.03 4.84
C ASP A 43 -22.21 -11.01 4.14
N TYR A 44 -21.15 -10.53 4.81
CA TYR A 44 -19.78 -10.64 4.33
C TYR A 44 -19.14 -11.95 4.82
N SER A 45 -18.46 -12.66 3.91
CA SER A 45 -17.57 -13.74 4.30
C SER A 45 -16.40 -13.19 5.12
N ARG A 46 -15.86 -14.01 6.04
CA ARG A 46 -14.67 -13.67 6.81
C ARG A 46 -13.49 -13.24 5.92
N SER A 47 -13.42 -13.78 4.71
CA SER A 47 -12.42 -13.42 3.70
C SER A 47 -12.63 -12.01 3.18
N GLU A 48 -13.86 -11.63 2.83
CA GLU A 48 -14.22 -10.29 2.35
C GLU A 48 -14.02 -9.22 3.43
N ILE A 49 -14.32 -9.53 4.69
CA ILE A 49 -14.04 -8.62 5.81
C ILE A 49 -12.54 -8.38 5.95
N ILE A 50 -11.73 -9.45 5.92
CA ILE A 50 -10.27 -9.36 6.02
C ILE A 50 -9.68 -8.65 4.79
N GLU A 51 -10.23 -8.85 3.60
CA GLU A 51 -9.81 -8.21 2.37
C GLU A 51 -10.11 -6.70 2.41
N SER A 52 -11.30 -6.28 2.84
CA SER A 52 -11.61 -4.86 3.06
C SER A 52 -10.74 -4.23 4.16
N TYR A 53 -10.34 -5.01 5.17
CA TYR A 53 -9.42 -4.52 6.22
C TYR A 53 -8.00 -4.34 5.69
N ARG A 54 -7.57 -5.13 4.70
CA ARG A 54 -6.30 -4.96 3.99
C ARG A 54 -6.32 -3.75 3.06
N GLU A 55 -7.45 -3.46 2.43
CA GLU A 55 -7.64 -2.24 1.63
C GLU A 55 -7.54 -0.95 2.47
N CYS A 56 -7.66 -1.04 3.80
CA CYS A 56 -7.60 0.08 4.73
C CYS A 56 -6.21 0.28 5.37
N VAL A 57 -5.21 -0.54 5.01
CA VAL A 57 -3.84 -0.40 5.52
C VAL A 57 -3.02 0.42 4.52
N ASP A 58 -2.37 1.48 5.00
CA ASP A 58 -1.49 2.31 4.17
C ASP A 58 -0.35 1.43 3.61
N PRO A 59 -0.25 1.24 2.27
CA PRO A 59 0.79 0.40 1.68
C PRO A 59 2.20 1.00 1.84
N PHE A 60 2.31 2.26 2.25
CA PHE A 60 3.57 2.90 2.62
C PHE A 60 3.94 2.71 4.09
N GLU A 61 3.04 2.18 4.95
CA GLU A 61 3.35 1.76 6.33
C GLU A 61 3.52 0.24 6.43
N GLU A 62 2.60 -0.53 5.84
CA GLU A 62 2.67 -1.98 5.81
C GLU A 62 2.55 -2.49 4.36
N PRO A 63 3.70 -2.71 3.68
CA PRO A 63 3.71 -3.22 2.31
C PRO A 63 3.00 -4.57 2.21
N GLU A 64 2.17 -4.73 1.19
CA GLU A 64 1.34 -5.92 0.99
C GLU A 64 2.17 -7.12 0.50
N CYS A 65 3.32 -6.86 -0.13
CA CYS A 65 4.20 -7.88 -0.67
C CYS A 65 5.66 -7.42 -0.80
N GLU A 66 6.50 -8.28 -1.35
CA GLU A 66 7.87 -7.90 -1.74
C GLU A 66 7.81 -6.89 -2.90
N ALA A 67 8.65 -5.85 -2.84
CA ALA A 67 8.72 -4.80 -3.83
C ALA A 67 9.43 -5.30 -5.10
N CYS A 68 8.65 -5.83 -6.04
CA CYS A 68 9.17 -6.37 -7.31
C CYS A 68 8.75 -5.53 -8.53
N ASP A 69 7.85 -4.58 -8.35
CA ASP A 69 7.40 -3.67 -9.39
C ASP A 69 8.36 -2.48 -9.50
N LEU A 70 8.39 -1.88 -10.69
CA LEU A 70 9.22 -0.75 -11.04
C LEU A 70 8.35 0.50 -11.18
N PHE A 71 8.75 1.55 -10.48
CA PHE A 71 8.25 2.90 -10.65
C PHE A 71 9.38 3.82 -11.12
N ILE A 72 9.11 4.71 -12.08
CA ILE A 72 10.04 5.74 -12.51
C ILE A 72 9.47 7.11 -12.14
N ASN A 73 10.21 7.88 -11.35
CA ASN A 73 9.88 9.27 -11.08
C ASN A 73 10.27 10.16 -12.27
N GLU A 74 9.30 10.45 -13.13
CA GLU A 74 9.52 11.24 -14.34
C GLU A 74 9.91 12.70 -14.05
N THR A 75 9.55 13.25 -12.89
CA THR A 75 9.89 14.64 -12.51
C THR A 75 11.39 14.90 -12.44
N VAL A 76 12.20 13.85 -12.20
CA VAL A 76 13.66 13.93 -12.13
C VAL A 76 14.37 13.12 -13.22
N CYS A 77 13.61 12.42 -14.06
CA CYS A 77 14.13 11.61 -15.15
C CYS A 77 14.60 12.52 -16.30
N ILE A 78 15.84 12.34 -16.75
CA ILE A 78 16.41 13.11 -17.87
C ILE A 78 16.21 12.45 -19.24
N GLY A 79 15.50 11.32 -19.28
CA GLY A 79 15.05 10.69 -20.51
C GLY A 79 16.19 10.27 -21.46
N LYS A 80 15.99 10.50 -22.76
CA LYS A 80 16.91 10.10 -23.84
C LYS A 80 18.33 10.65 -23.69
N GLY A 81 18.51 11.75 -22.94
CA GLY A 81 19.83 12.34 -22.65
C GLY A 81 20.61 11.62 -21.55
N CYS A 82 20.05 10.56 -20.93
CA CYS A 82 20.71 9.87 -19.83
C CYS A 82 21.99 9.13 -20.30
N PRO A 83 23.16 9.39 -19.67
CA PRO A 83 24.40 8.69 -20.02
C PRO A 83 24.38 7.20 -19.65
N GLN A 84 23.48 6.79 -18.74
CA GLN A 84 23.23 5.39 -18.36
C GLN A 84 21.77 5.05 -18.65
N SER A 85 21.43 4.97 -19.94
CA SER A 85 20.06 4.75 -20.40
C SER A 85 19.50 3.40 -19.90
N CYS A 86 18.44 3.46 -19.08
CA CYS A 86 17.73 2.27 -18.62
C CYS A 86 17.03 1.53 -19.76
N VAL A 87 16.47 2.26 -20.74
CA VAL A 87 15.83 1.71 -21.94
C VAL A 87 16.85 0.95 -22.81
N ALA A 88 18.08 1.46 -22.96
CA ALA A 88 19.12 0.74 -23.68
C ALA A 88 19.64 -0.48 -22.91
N LYS A 89 19.66 -0.41 -21.57
CA LYS A 89 20.15 -1.47 -20.69
C LYS A 89 19.17 -2.65 -20.60
N ALA A 90 17.89 -2.36 -20.46
CA ALA A 90 16.81 -3.35 -20.27
C ALA A 90 15.56 -2.95 -21.07
N PRO A 91 15.60 -3.05 -22.41
CA PRO A 91 14.49 -2.66 -23.29
C PRO A 91 13.21 -3.49 -23.09
N GLN A 92 13.33 -4.67 -22.46
CA GLN A 92 12.20 -5.49 -22.06
C GLN A 92 11.38 -4.89 -20.90
N ALA A 93 12.01 -4.03 -20.09
CA ALA A 93 11.41 -3.49 -18.87
C ALA A 93 11.12 -1.99 -18.94
N PHE A 94 11.77 -1.26 -19.87
CA PHE A 94 11.65 0.19 -19.96
C PHE A 94 11.44 0.67 -21.39
N SER A 95 10.67 1.73 -21.55
CA SER A 95 10.52 2.46 -22.82
C SER A 95 10.52 3.97 -22.60
N PHE A 96 10.71 4.75 -23.66
CA PHE A 96 10.57 6.20 -23.58
C PHE A 96 9.11 6.61 -23.83
N VAL A 97 8.61 7.53 -23.01
CA VAL A 97 7.32 8.17 -23.21
C VAL A 97 7.45 9.22 -24.31
N ALA A 98 6.53 9.22 -25.27
CA ALA A 98 6.63 10.09 -26.45
C ALA A 98 6.41 11.58 -26.14
N SER A 99 5.52 11.89 -25.19
CA SER A 99 5.16 13.27 -24.81
C SER A 99 6.24 13.96 -23.99
N THR A 100 6.77 13.29 -22.97
CA THR A 100 7.73 13.84 -22.00
C THR A 100 9.18 13.52 -22.36
N GLY A 101 9.42 12.49 -23.17
CA GLY A 101 10.78 12.03 -23.52
C GLY A 101 11.53 11.32 -22.39
N THR A 102 10.90 11.18 -21.22
CA THR A 102 11.35 10.45 -20.03
C THR A 102 11.19 8.94 -20.24
N ALA A 103 11.77 8.14 -19.34
CA ALA A 103 11.58 6.70 -19.34
C ALA A 103 10.40 6.30 -18.44
N ARG A 104 9.68 5.23 -18.82
CA ARG A 104 8.63 4.58 -18.02
C ARG A 104 8.83 3.06 -18.03
N ALA A 105 8.43 2.39 -16.95
CA ALA A 105 8.48 0.93 -16.87
C ALA A 105 7.34 0.31 -17.69
N THR A 106 7.65 -0.70 -18.50
CA THR A 106 6.68 -1.41 -19.37
C THR A 106 6.42 -2.84 -18.94
N SER A 107 7.28 -3.40 -18.09
CA SER A 107 7.14 -4.73 -17.52
C SER A 107 7.32 -4.68 -16.01
N GLN A 108 6.47 -5.41 -15.29
CA GLN A 108 6.40 -5.44 -13.83
C GLN A 108 6.78 -6.83 -13.29
N GLY A 109 7.16 -6.91 -12.01
CA GLY A 109 7.60 -8.18 -11.40
C GLY A 109 8.96 -8.71 -11.89
N VAL A 110 9.82 -7.85 -12.45
CA VAL A 110 11.12 -8.20 -13.05
C VAL A 110 12.32 -7.97 -12.12
N SER A 111 12.12 -7.92 -10.80
CA SER A 111 13.19 -7.65 -9.83
C SER A 111 14.37 -8.63 -9.88
N GLY A 112 14.19 -9.84 -10.41
CA GLY A 112 15.26 -10.84 -10.58
C GLY A 112 16.08 -10.71 -11.86
N ASP A 113 15.72 -9.83 -12.80
CA ASP A 113 16.47 -9.63 -14.04
C ASP A 113 17.72 -8.78 -13.77
N TYR A 114 18.89 -9.35 -14.07
CA TYR A 114 20.19 -8.71 -13.86
C TYR A 114 20.33 -7.37 -14.59
N GLN A 115 19.80 -7.25 -15.81
CA GLN A 115 19.86 -6.00 -16.58
C GLN A 115 18.98 -4.93 -15.96
N VAL A 116 17.82 -5.30 -15.43
CA VAL A 116 16.94 -4.39 -14.69
C VAL A 116 17.64 -3.90 -13.42
N GLN A 117 18.20 -4.81 -12.62
CA GLN A 117 18.95 -4.45 -11.41
C GLN A 117 20.11 -3.49 -11.71
N LEU A 118 20.86 -3.75 -12.78
CA LEU A 118 21.91 -2.84 -13.25
C LEU A 118 21.34 -1.47 -13.65
N ALA A 119 20.25 -1.42 -14.41
CA ALA A 119 19.63 -0.18 -14.84
C ALA A 119 19.17 0.68 -13.65
N VAL A 120 18.54 0.04 -12.65
CA VAL A 120 18.11 0.68 -11.40
C VAL A 120 19.31 1.23 -10.63
N GLY A 121 20.33 0.39 -10.39
CA GLY A 121 21.51 0.77 -9.60
C GLY A 121 22.46 1.77 -10.27
N GLN A 122 22.42 1.87 -11.61
CA GLN A 122 23.28 2.79 -12.38
C GLN A 122 22.59 4.10 -12.78
N CYS A 123 21.31 4.29 -12.43
CA CYS A 123 20.58 5.50 -12.77
C CYS A 123 21.21 6.73 -12.07
N PRO A 124 21.75 7.71 -12.81
CA PRO A 124 22.48 8.84 -12.23
C PRO A 124 21.57 9.83 -11.50
N ARG A 125 20.26 9.78 -11.78
CA ARG A 125 19.25 10.60 -11.12
C ARG A 125 18.54 9.86 -9.98
N SER A 126 18.86 8.58 -9.77
CA SER A 126 18.16 7.70 -8.84
C SER A 126 16.64 7.76 -9.02
N CYS A 127 16.17 7.81 -10.27
CA CYS A 127 14.76 8.01 -10.60
C CYS A 127 13.98 6.71 -10.76
N ILE A 128 14.59 5.55 -10.54
CA ILE A 128 13.97 4.23 -10.71
C ILE A 128 13.89 3.56 -9.33
N HIS A 129 12.71 3.11 -8.94
CA HIS A 129 12.43 2.59 -7.60
C HIS A 129 11.72 1.24 -7.67
N TYR A 130 12.11 0.33 -6.77
CA TYR A 130 11.37 -0.89 -6.53
C TYR A 130 10.24 -0.62 -5.54
N VAL A 131 9.01 -0.94 -5.93
CA VAL A 131 7.79 -0.67 -5.18
C VAL A 131 6.88 -1.90 -5.16
N THR A 132 5.90 -1.92 -4.27
CA THR A 132 4.81 -2.89 -4.34
C THR A 132 3.76 -2.47 -5.37
N PRO A 133 2.89 -3.38 -5.85
CA PRO A 133 1.83 -3.03 -6.79
C PRO A 133 0.91 -1.89 -6.31
N SER A 134 0.55 -1.86 -5.03
CA SER A 134 -0.33 -0.83 -4.45
C SER A 134 0.38 0.51 -4.32
N GLN A 135 1.64 0.51 -3.87
CA GLN A 135 2.47 1.72 -3.87
C GLN A 135 2.63 2.27 -5.30
N ARG A 136 2.87 1.40 -6.29
CA ARG A 136 3.03 1.80 -7.69
C ARG A 136 1.79 2.51 -8.22
N ALA A 137 0.59 1.94 -7.99
CA ALA A 137 -0.66 2.54 -8.45
C ALA A 137 -0.84 3.98 -7.92
N ILE A 138 -0.59 4.18 -6.62
CA ILE A 138 -0.71 5.51 -5.98
C ILE A 138 0.36 6.48 -6.52
N LEU A 139 1.61 6.02 -6.68
CA LEU A 139 2.69 6.85 -7.19
C LEU A 139 2.49 7.24 -8.66
N GLU A 140 1.99 6.32 -9.49
CA GLU A 140 1.66 6.58 -10.89
C GLU A 140 0.50 7.58 -11.02
N GLU A 141 -0.56 7.43 -10.23
CA GLU A 141 -1.69 8.38 -10.21
C GLU A 141 -1.24 9.78 -9.80
N LEU A 142 -0.44 9.90 -8.73
CA LEU A 142 0.11 11.17 -8.29
C LEU A 142 1.04 11.79 -9.35
N LEU A 143 1.88 10.97 -9.98
CA LEU A 143 2.79 11.42 -11.03
C LEU A 143 2.04 11.94 -12.26
N ASP A 144 1.03 11.22 -12.73
CA ASP A 144 0.22 11.66 -13.87
C ASP A 144 -0.48 12.99 -13.53
N GLY A 145 -1.00 13.14 -12.30
CA GLY A 145 -1.51 14.43 -11.81
C GLY A 145 -0.48 15.56 -11.83
N ILE A 146 0.77 15.30 -11.43
CA ILE A 146 1.86 16.28 -11.51
C ILE A 146 2.17 16.68 -12.96
N LEU A 147 2.15 15.72 -13.88
CA LEU A 147 2.51 15.96 -15.29
C LEU A 147 1.41 16.68 -16.09
N ASP A 148 0.14 16.51 -15.71
CA ASP A 148 -1.00 17.08 -16.43
C ASP A 148 -1.34 18.53 -16.03
N LEU A 149 -0.82 19.03 -14.90
CA LEU A 149 -1.17 20.35 -14.37
C LEU A 149 -0.36 21.50 -15.02
N PRO A 150 -1.00 22.63 -15.39
CA PRO A 150 -0.32 23.75 -16.06
C PRO A 150 0.35 24.76 -15.09
N TYR A 151 0.34 24.50 -13.79
CA TYR A 151 0.86 25.40 -12.75
C TYR A 151 1.95 24.74 -11.90
N ASP A 152 2.53 25.48 -10.95
CA ASP A 152 3.63 25.02 -10.10
C ASP A 152 3.21 23.79 -9.25
N THR A 153 3.88 22.66 -9.46
CA THR A 153 3.62 21.38 -8.80
C THR A 153 4.69 21.00 -7.76
N VAL A 154 5.45 21.98 -7.25
CA VAL A 154 6.54 21.72 -6.28
C VAL A 154 6.03 20.97 -5.06
N ALA A 155 4.85 21.31 -4.53
CA ALA A 155 4.31 20.65 -3.34
C ALA A 155 3.96 19.17 -3.62
N GLU A 156 3.32 18.89 -4.75
CA GLU A 156 2.96 17.52 -5.17
C GLU A 156 4.22 16.70 -5.46
N ALA A 157 5.25 17.30 -6.07
CA ALA A 157 6.54 16.66 -6.30
C ALA A 157 7.25 16.32 -4.97
N ASP A 158 7.18 17.20 -3.96
CA ASP A 158 7.71 16.95 -2.62
C ASP A 158 6.95 15.81 -1.91
N ILE A 159 5.62 15.74 -2.08
CA ILE A 159 4.80 14.63 -1.59
C ILE A 159 5.21 13.33 -2.27
N LEU A 160 5.34 13.33 -3.60
CA LEU A 160 5.77 12.17 -4.38
C LEU A 160 7.14 11.67 -3.89
N TYR A 161 8.10 12.58 -3.73
CA TYR A 161 9.43 12.24 -3.21
C TYR A 161 9.36 11.65 -1.80
N SER A 162 8.55 12.23 -0.92
CA SER A 162 8.37 11.75 0.45
C SER A 162 7.79 10.32 0.49
N LEU A 163 6.81 10.03 -0.36
CA LEU A 163 6.23 8.68 -0.49
C LEU A 163 7.24 7.67 -1.03
N ILE A 164 8.05 8.06 -2.02
CA ILE A 164 9.14 7.20 -2.54
C ILE A 164 10.15 6.86 -1.44
N VAL A 165 10.56 7.85 -0.63
CA VAL A 165 11.48 7.63 0.49
C VAL A 165 10.87 6.67 1.51
N LYS A 166 9.59 6.85 1.84
CA LYS A 166 8.85 5.98 2.76
C LYS A 166 8.72 4.56 2.22
N ALA A 167 8.35 4.39 0.96
CA ALA A 167 8.29 3.09 0.28
C ALA A 167 9.65 2.38 0.32
N ASN A 168 10.74 3.06 -0.07
CA ASN A 168 12.08 2.47 -0.03
C ASN A 168 12.45 2.00 1.39
N PHE A 169 12.07 2.76 2.41
CA PHE A 169 12.35 2.40 3.80
C PHE A 169 11.59 1.15 4.26
N GLU A 170 10.27 1.09 4.03
CA GLU A 170 9.45 -0.04 4.48
C GLU A 170 9.64 -1.29 3.62
N ASN A 171 9.85 -1.15 2.31
CA ASN A 171 10.10 -2.28 1.42
C ASN A 171 11.38 -3.04 1.79
N ASN A 172 12.42 -2.33 2.25
CA ASN A 172 13.66 -2.94 2.75
C ASN A 172 13.47 -3.69 4.09
N ARG A 173 12.37 -3.43 4.81
CA ARG A 173 12.05 -4.05 6.10
C ARG A 173 10.99 -5.15 5.98
N TYR A 174 10.33 -5.25 4.83
CA TYR A 174 9.29 -6.22 4.58
C TYR A 174 9.79 -7.65 4.88
N ARG A 175 9.02 -8.37 5.71
CA ARG A 175 9.27 -9.78 6.03
C ARG A 175 8.10 -10.61 5.56
N LYS A 176 8.35 -11.55 4.65
CA LYS A 176 7.33 -12.49 4.20
C LYS A 176 6.69 -13.18 5.43
N PRO A 177 5.35 -13.14 5.57
CA PRO A 177 4.68 -13.85 6.64
C PRO A 177 5.07 -15.33 6.62
N LYS A 178 5.42 -15.90 7.77
CA LYS A 178 5.70 -17.34 7.88
C LYS A 178 4.43 -18.09 7.44
N LYS A 179 4.55 -18.97 6.44
CA LYS A 179 3.45 -19.87 6.05
C LYS A 179 2.99 -20.63 7.30
N LYS A 180 1.71 -20.52 7.66
CA LYS A 180 1.14 -21.35 8.72
C LYS A 180 1.33 -22.82 8.30
N PRO A 181 1.78 -23.71 9.19
CA PRO A 181 1.86 -25.13 8.88
C PRO A 181 0.47 -25.61 8.44
N LYS A 182 0.41 -26.40 7.37
CA LYS A 182 -0.83 -27.06 6.96
C LYS A 182 -1.25 -27.98 8.11
N ALA A 183 -2.30 -27.63 8.83
CA ALA A 183 -2.92 -28.56 9.76
C ALA A 183 -3.51 -29.70 8.91
N SER A 184 -2.94 -30.90 9.01
CA SER A 184 -3.55 -32.09 8.42
C SER A 184 -4.88 -32.34 9.13
N THR A 185 -5.99 -32.32 8.40
CA THR A 185 -7.32 -32.70 8.89
C THR A 185 -7.54 -34.22 8.87
N GLU A 186 -6.47 -35.00 8.65
CA GLU A 186 -6.54 -36.45 8.60
C GLU A 186 -6.48 -36.97 10.04
N ASN A 187 -7.64 -37.40 10.55
CA ASN A 187 -7.74 -38.06 11.85
C ASN A 187 -6.94 -39.37 11.77
N VAL A 188 -5.97 -39.53 12.68
CA VAL A 188 -5.23 -40.78 12.82
C VAL A 188 -6.13 -41.75 13.59
N ASP A 189 -6.71 -42.72 12.88
CA ASP A 189 -7.44 -43.82 13.51
C ASP A 189 -6.45 -44.71 14.27
N TRP A 190 -6.56 -44.72 15.60
CA TRP A 190 -5.81 -45.63 16.47
C TRP A 190 -6.61 -46.92 16.66
N TYR A 191 -6.11 -48.03 16.12
CA TYR A 191 -6.56 -49.41 16.41
C TYR A 191 -5.79 -50.02 17.58
#